data_AF-A0A231H5U4-F1
#
_entry.id   AF-A0A231H5U4-F1
#
_cell.length_a   1.000
_cell.length_b   1.000
_cell.length_c   1.000
_cell.angle_alpha   90.00
_cell.angle_beta   90.00
_cell.angle_gamma   90.00
#
_symmetry.space_group_name_H-M   'P 1'
#
loop_
_entity.id
_entity.type
_entity.pdbx_description
1 polymer ?
#
loop_
_entity_poly.entity_id
_entity_poly.type
_entity_poly.pdbx_seq_one_letter_code
_entity_poly.pdbx_strand_id
1 'polypeptide(L)' 'MTARRDLDHELGGPTAATDLLTDHECADLLLLFTQARQEEARALSQSVDAMISALPRPLRTPAKKIMFGNLLD' A
#
# COMPACT_ATOMS: atom_id res chain seq x y z
N MET A 1 -2.61 -5.72 21.66
CA MET A 1 -1.77 -5.91 20.45
C MET A 1 -0.60 -4.96 20.61
N THR A 2 0.64 -5.42 20.45
CA THR A 2 1.84 -4.61 20.66
C THR A 2 2.30 -4.03 19.32
N ALA A 3 2.81 -2.79 19.33
CA ALA A 3 3.28 -2.12 18.12
C ALA A 3 4.32 -2.94 17.34
N ARG A 4 5.18 -3.69 18.05
CA ARG A 4 6.12 -4.64 17.45
C ARG A 4 5.43 -5.73 16.64
N ARG A 5 4.37 -6.36 17.18
CA ARG A 5 3.68 -7.47 16.50
C ARG A 5 2.96 -6.98 15.23
N ASP A 6 2.42 -5.77 15.29
CA ASP A 6 1.74 -5.17 14.15
C ASP A 6 2.75 -4.76 13.06
N LEU A 7 3.93 -4.24 13.45
CA LEU A 7 5.04 -3.99 12.54
C LEU A 7 5.60 -5.28 11.91
N ASP A 8 5.80 -6.34 12.70
CA ASP A 8 6.25 -7.64 12.18
C ASP A 8 5.25 -8.23 11.18
N HIS A 9 3.94 -8.01 11.39
CA HIS A 9 2.93 -8.45 10.43
C HIS A 9 3.06 -7.73 9.08
N GLU A 10 3.21 -6.41 9.11
CA GLU A 10 3.40 -5.58 7.91
C GLU A 10 4.71 -5.89 7.16
N LEU A 11 5.76 -6.27 7.88
CA LEU A 11 7.06 -6.63 7.30
C LEU A 11 7.12 -8.08 6.80
N GLY A 12 6.06 -8.87 6.96
CA GLY A 12 6.00 -10.27 6.52
C GLY A 12 6.62 -11.28 7.50
N GLY A 13 6.80 -10.89 8.76
CA GLY A 13 7.26 -11.73 9.86
C GLY A 13 8.20 -11.00 10.81
N PRO A 14 8.55 -11.65 11.95
CA PRO A 14 9.52 -11.10 12.89
C PRO A 14 10.89 -10.91 12.24
N THR A 15 11.52 -9.77 12.51
CA THR A 15 12.87 -9.47 12.01
C THR A 15 13.81 -9.17 13.17
N ALA A 16 15.09 -9.51 13.04
CA ALA A 16 16.08 -9.19 14.08
C ALA A 16 16.21 -7.68 14.35
N ALA A 17 15.78 -6.83 13.40
CA ALA A 17 15.77 -5.38 13.56
C ALA A 17 14.65 -4.91 14.50
N THR A 18 13.46 -5.51 14.46
CA THR A 18 12.33 -5.11 15.30
C THR A 18 12.54 -5.48 16.77
N ASP A 19 13.38 -6.48 17.06
CA ASP A 19 13.81 -6.85 18.42
C ASP A 19 14.68 -5.79 19.11
N LEU A 20 15.40 -4.98 18.33
CA LEU A 20 16.30 -3.92 18.83
C LEU A 20 15.56 -2.62 19.13
N LEU A 21 14.32 -2.49 18.66
CA LEU A 21 13.52 -1.28 18.78
C LEU A 21 12.64 -1.30 20.03
N THR A 22 12.46 -0.14 20.65
CA THR A 22 11.44 0.05 21.68
C THR A 22 10.04 -0.03 21.07
N ASP A 23 9.02 -0.22 21.92
CA ASP A 23 7.62 -0.24 21.47
C ASP A 23 7.20 1.08 20.80
N HIS A 24 7.77 2.21 21.25
CA HIS A 24 7.49 3.52 20.65
C HIS A 24 8.09 3.64 19.23
N GLU A 25 9.35 3.23 19.06
CA GLU A 25 10.00 3.23 17.74
C GLU A 25 9.31 2.25 16.77
N CYS A 26 8.83 1.10 17.27
CA CYS A 26 8.01 0.20 16.46
C CYS A 26 6.72 0.87 15.99
N ALA A 27 6.06 1.65 16.85
CA ALA A 27 4.83 2.36 16.51
C ALA A 27 5.08 3.46 15.45
N ASP A 28 6.17 4.20 15.59
CA ASP A 28 6.54 5.26 14.64
C ASP A 28 6.90 4.66 13.27
N LEU A 29 7.66 3.56 13.23
CA LEU A 29 7.96 2.86 11.98
C LEU A 29 6.72 2.26 11.33
N LEU A 30 5.82 1.69 12.13
CA LEU A 30 4.55 1.17 11.63
C LEU A 30 3.71 2.27 10.98
N LEU A 31 3.66 3.45 11.61
CA LEU A 31 2.97 4.61 11.06
C LEU A 31 3.61 5.04 9.73
N LEU A 32 4.93 5.18 9.69
CA LEU A 32 5.68 5.56 8.48
C LEU A 32 5.44 4.55 7.34
N PHE A 33 5.52 3.26 7.64
CA PHE A 33 5.31 2.20 6.66
C PHE A 33 3.89 2.21 6.10
N THR A 34 2.89 2.37 6.97
CA THR A 34 1.49 2.47 6.58
C THR A 34 1.25 3.68 5.66
N GLN A 35 1.82 4.83 5.99
CA GLN A 35 1.71 6.03 5.16
C GLN A 35 2.38 5.86 3.80
N ALA A 36 3.58 5.28 3.76
CA ALA A 36 4.29 5.00 2.51
C ALA A 36 3.49 4.05 1.60
N ARG A 37 2.88 2.99 2.16
CA ARG A 37 2.04 2.06 1.40
C ARG A 37 0.80 2.72 0.82
N GLN A 38 0.15 3.61 1.59
CA GLN A 38 -0.98 4.40 1.10
C GLN A 38 -0.57 5.34 -0.04
N GLU A 39 0.59 5.98 0.08
CA GLU A 39 1.13 6.86 -0.96
C GLU A 39 1.47 6.09 -2.24
N GLU A 40 2.12 4.93 -2.13
CA GLU A 40 2.40 4.06 -3.27
C GLU A 40 1.13 3.57 -3.96
N ALA A 41 0.11 3.14 -3.20
CA ALA A 41 -1.17 2.72 -3.76
C ALA A 41 -1.85 3.88 -4.51
N ARG A 42 -1.79 5.10 -3.95
CA ARG A 42 -2.32 6.30 -4.59
C ARG A 42 -1.55 6.64 -5.88
N ALA A 43 -0.22 6.61 -5.85
CA ALA A 43 0.62 6.89 -7.00
C ALA A 43 0.41 5.87 -8.13
N LEU A 44 0.22 4.60 -7.78
CA LEU A 44 -0.12 3.54 -8.73
C LEU A 44 -1.50 3.80 -9.36
N SER A 45 -2.52 4.10 -8.56
CA SER A 45 -3.86 4.40 -9.05
C SER A 45 -3.86 5.59 -10.02
N GLN A 46 -3.12 6.66 -9.70
CA GLN A 46 -2.95 7.82 -10.59
C GLN A 46 -2.28 7.45 -11.91
N SER A 47 -1.25 6.59 -11.86
CA SER A 47 -0.55 6.13 -13.06
C SER A 47 -1.46 5.28 -13.96
N VAL A 48 -2.31 4.45 -13.36
CA VAL A 48 -3.33 3.67 -14.07
C VAL A 48 -4.38 4.59 -14.70
N ASP A 49 -4.89 5.57 -13.96
CA ASP A 49 -5.88 6.52 -14.47
C ASP A 49 -5.31 7.34 -15.64
N ALA A 50 -4.03 7.73 -15.57
CA ALA A 50 -3.33 8.38 -16.68
C ALA A 50 -3.25 7.47 -17.92
N MET A 51 -2.87 6.20 -17.76
CA MET A 51 -2.83 5.23 -18.87
C MET A 51 -4.22 5.03 -19.50
N ILE A 52 -5.26 4.85 -18.68
CA ILE A 52 -6.63 4.60 -19.13
C ILE A 52 -7.25 5.84 -19.77
N SER A 53 -6.81 7.05 -19.39
CA SER A 53 -7.29 8.30 -19.99
C SER A 53 -7.05 8.36 -21.51
N ALA A 54 -6.04 7.64 -22.03
CA ALA A 54 -5.76 7.51 -23.44
C ALA A 54 -6.84 6.71 -24.21
N LEU A 55 -7.67 5.91 -23.53
CA LEU A 55 -8.76 5.15 -24.15
C LEU A 55 -10.00 6.03 -24.39
N PRO A 56 -10.81 5.71 -25.43
CA PRO A 56 -12.14 6.28 -25.60
C PRO A 56 -12.99 6.09 -24.35
N ARG A 57 -13.75 7.13 -23.96
CA ARG A 57 -14.55 7.16 -22.72
C ARG A 57 -15.36 5.89 -22.43
N PRO A 58 -16.05 5.25 -23.41
CA PRO A 58 -16.85 4.05 -23.15
C PRO A 58 -16.03 2.84 -22.68
N LEU A 59 -14.73 2.80 -23.02
CA LEU A 59 -13.86 1.65 -22.75
C LEU A 59 -13.04 1.78 -21.47
N ARG A 60 -13.01 2.97 -20.84
CA ARG A 60 -12.14 3.26 -19.69
C ARG A 60 -12.45 2.37 -18.48
N THR A 61 -13.71 2.35 -18.05
CA THR A 61 -14.16 1.57 -16.89
C THR A 61 -14.05 0.05 -17.12
N PRO A 62 -14.49 -0.49 -18.28
CA PRO A 62 -14.26 -1.91 -18.59
C PRO A 62 -12.77 -2.29 -18.59
N ALA A 63 -11.90 -1.47 -19.20
CA ALA A 63 -10.48 -1.74 -19.24
C ALA A 63 -9.84 -1.74 -17.83
N LYS A 64 -10.21 -0.76 -16.98
CA LYS A 64 -9.75 -0.72 -15.57
C LYS A 64 -10.13 -2.00 -14.84
N LYS A 65 -11.39 -2.41 -14.95
CA LYS A 65 -11.93 -3.60 -14.28
C LYS A 65 -11.32 -4.91 -14.78
N ILE A 66 -11.05 -5.04 -16.08
CA ILE A 66 -10.42 -6.23 -16.66
C ILE A 66 -8.96 -6.35 -16.21
N MET A 67 -8.21 -5.24 -16.24
CA MET A 67 -6.77 -5.26 -15.95
C MET A 67 -6.46 -5.32 -14.45
N PHE A 68 -7.29 -4.68 -13.61
CA PHE A 68 -6.98 -4.47 -12.19
C PHE A 68 -8.07 -4.96 -11.22
N GLY A 69 -9.18 -5.50 -11.70
CA GLY A 69 -10.27 -5.99 -10.84
C GLY A 69 -10.83 -4.89 -9.95
N ASN A 70 -10.90 -5.18 -8.64
CA ASN A 70 -11.34 -4.23 -7.59
C ASN A 70 -10.15 -3.69 -6.76
N LEU A 71 -8.91 -3.83 -7.24
CA LEU A 71 -7.70 -3.44 -6.48
C LEU A 71 -7.49 -1.92 -6.41
N LEU A 72 -8.23 -1.15 -7.21
CA LEU A 72 -8.05 0.29 -7.40
C LEU A 72 -9.33 1.12 -7.12
N ASP A 73 -10.38 0.46 -6.61
CA ASP A 73 -11.69 1.07 -6.27
C ASP A 73 -11.77 1.39 -4.77
#